data_AF-A0A2I7K9V8-F1
#
_entry.id   AF-A0A2I7K9V8-F1
#
_cell.length_a   1.000
_cell.length_b   1.000
_cell.length_c   1.000
_cell.angle_alpha   90.00
_cell.angle_beta   90.00
_cell.angle_gamma   90.00
#
_symmetry.space_group_name_H-M   'P 1'
#
loop_
_entity.id
_entity.type
_entity.pdbx_description
1 polymer ?
#
loop_
_entity_poly.entity_id
_entity_poly.type
_entity_poly.pdbx_seq_one_letter_code
_entity_poly.pdbx_strand_id
1 'polypeptide(L)'
;MIFPIVLAGATDADIASSADMVPMHFEDAAGVESRFQTVLSAIAAPEFHAPTVLTSDTCAEVAHTQLEATGITGQLLLEPGATKTAAGVIAALHSLRASADSLVLILPADQDFDDANQLQDALAQGVLAAQQGDIVMLGVQTDRACRSHGYIECTQSLTAEVATPVSKFLDQRSPTFDGWREQPAAKLWNTGIYLARLDTLLAVYKKHAARILMPSRTAVARGLQVNGILTLDPESYRRSRGSSFENAVLRHLDGLSVVELDAGWNELDAWQVEPEVASDAEWEAWLSGSVSGEAGWCKTLPHSRKAPAERQTATLHESNDAATLASWYGDQLREGGARTAKQGTMESWGHSETLDMGAQHIVKHLTVLPGQSLPLSVATLGTHWRVVEGSAMVSSQERVQMVWRDQSLTSGGEIQQIDNIGIRPLHLIEVAPTRSIRMAERRVLSGVA
;
A
#
# COMPACT_ATOMS: atom_id res chain seq x y z
N MET A 1 1.43 9.03 -26.42
CA MET A 1 1.04 7.73 -25.85
C MET A 1 2.17 7.24 -24.95
N ILE A 2 1.82 6.57 -23.85
CA ILE A 2 2.73 6.15 -22.77
C ILE A 2 2.76 4.63 -22.72
N PHE A 3 3.94 4.01 -22.57
CA PHE A 3 4.09 2.55 -22.43
C PHE A 3 4.05 2.15 -20.95
N PRO A 4 3.00 1.44 -20.47
CA PRO A 4 2.94 1.01 -19.09
C PRO A 4 3.76 -0.26 -18.84
N ILE A 5 4.48 -0.28 -17.72
CA ILE A 5 5.19 -1.43 -17.16
C ILE A 5 4.65 -1.67 -15.75
N VAL A 6 3.75 -2.65 -15.62
CA VAL A 6 3.12 -3.02 -14.34
C VAL A 6 4.03 -4.01 -13.63
N LEU A 7 4.44 -3.68 -12.40
CA LEU A 7 5.30 -4.52 -11.56
C LEU A 7 4.43 -5.41 -10.66
N ALA A 8 4.09 -6.60 -11.14
CA ALA A 8 3.27 -7.60 -10.44
C ALA A 8 4.16 -8.71 -9.86
N GLY A 9 5.17 -8.31 -9.08
CA GLY A 9 6.21 -9.21 -8.62
C GLY A 9 5.94 -9.87 -7.27
N ALA A 10 6.38 -11.10 -7.13
CA ALA A 10 6.39 -11.85 -5.87
C ALA A 10 7.82 -11.88 -5.27
N THR A 11 7.92 -11.87 -3.95
CA THR A 11 9.18 -12.10 -3.23
C THR A 11 9.43 -13.60 -3.02
N ASP A 12 10.67 -13.99 -2.68
CA ASP A 12 10.99 -15.40 -2.38
C ASP A 12 10.08 -16.02 -1.30
N ALA A 13 9.64 -15.20 -0.32
CA ALA A 13 8.72 -15.65 0.73
C ALA A 13 7.32 -15.94 0.18
N ASP A 14 6.88 -15.19 -0.84
CA ASP A 14 5.57 -15.36 -1.45
C ASP A 14 5.54 -16.65 -2.28
N ILE A 15 6.64 -16.95 -2.97
CA ILE A 15 6.80 -18.12 -3.85
C ILE A 15 6.73 -19.45 -3.07
N ALA A 16 7.13 -19.46 -1.80
CA ALA A 16 7.21 -20.68 -0.99
C ALA A 16 5.86 -21.10 -0.35
N SER A 17 4.78 -20.35 -0.60
CA SER A 17 3.49 -20.51 0.08
C SER A 17 2.48 -21.39 -0.69
N SER A 18 1.37 -21.77 -0.04
CA SER A 18 0.43 -22.82 -0.50
C SER A 18 -0.21 -22.55 -1.87
N ALA A 19 -0.58 -23.62 -2.58
CA ALA A 19 -1.15 -23.57 -3.93
C ALA A 19 -2.45 -22.77 -4.10
N ASP A 20 -3.22 -22.56 -3.02
CA ASP A 20 -4.53 -21.89 -3.06
C ASP A 20 -4.48 -20.39 -2.69
N MET A 21 -3.29 -19.81 -2.47
CA MET A 21 -3.14 -18.43 -2.01
C MET A 21 -2.16 -17.67 -2.91
N VAL A 22 -2.35 -16.36 -3.03
CA VAL A 22 -1.60 -15.50 -3.98
C VAL A 22 -1.00 -14.28 -3.29
N PRO A 23 -0.01 -13.61 -3.90
CA PRO A 23 0.47 -12.32 -3.42
C PRO A 23 -0.65 -11.28 -3.32
N MET A 24 -0.54 -10.36 -2.35
CA MET A 24 -1.55 -9.34 -2.01
C MET A 24 -2.19 -8.62 -3.21
N HIS A 25 -1.42 -8.29 -4.24
CA HIS A 25 -1.95 -7.57 -5.41
C HIS A 25 -2.84 -8.42 -6.32
N PHE A 26 -2.78 -9.75 -6.22
CA PHE A 26 -3.63 -10.69 -6.95
C PHE A 26 -4.83 -11.17 -6.14
N GLU A 27 -4.94 -10.80 -4.86
CA GLU A 27 -6.07 -11.23 -4.05
C GLU A 27 -7.38 -10.59 -4.55
N ASP A 28 -8.37 -11.43 -4.84
CA ASP A 28 -9.70 -11.05 -5.31
C ASP A 28 -10.80 -11.76 -4.50
N ALA A 29 -12.06 -11.37 -4.72
CA ALA A 29 -13.21 -12.06 -4.17
C ALA A 29 -14.42 -11.94 -5.12
N ALA A 30 -15.49 -12.68 -4.83
CA ALA A 30 -16.72 -12.60 -5.63
C ALA A 30 -17.27 -11.16 -5.65
N GLY A 31 -17.24 -10.52 -6.81
CA GLY A 31 -17.67 -9.13 -6.98
C GLY A 31 -16.65 -8.07 -6.54
N VAL A 32 -15.43 -8.47 -6.20
CA VAL A 32 -14.33 -7.57 -5.80
C VAL A 32 -13.11 -7.86 -6.66
N GLU A 33 -12.68 -6.88 -7.45
CA GLU A 33 -11.47 -6.96 -8.26
C GLU A 33 -10.20 -6.91 -7.39
N SER A 34 -9.12 -7.52 -7.87
CA SER A 34 -7.81 -7.41 -7.25
C SER A 34 -7.18 -6.04 -7.49
N ARG A 35 -6.19 -5.65 -6.68
CA ARG A 35 -5.42 -4.41 -6.92
C ARG A 35 -4.75 -4.42 -8.29
N PHE A 36 -4.25 -5.58 -8.73
CA PHE A 36 -3.68 -5.74 -10.05
C PHE A 36 -4.70 -5.41 -11.15
N GLN A 37 -5.95 -5.87 -11.02
CA GLN A 37 -7.02 -5.54 -11.96
C GLN A 37 -7.39 -4.06 -11.92
N THR A 38 -7.51 -3.46 -10.73
CA THR A 38 -7.75 -2.01 -10.58
C THR A 38 -6.67 -1.18 -11.26
N VAL A 39 -5.39 -1.55 -11.08
CA VAL A 39 -4.25 -0.89 -11.73
C VAL A 39 -4.33 -1.02 -13.25
N LEU A 40 -4.66 -2.21 -13.78
CA LEU A 40 -4.84 -2.42 -15.21
C LEU A 40 -5.97 -1.55 -15.77
N SER A 41 -7.10 -1.49 -15.09
CA SER A 41 -8.24 -0.63 -15.46
C SER A 41 -7.87 0.85 -15.47
N ALA A 42 -7.07 1.32 -14.50
CA ALA A 42 -6.58 2.70 -14.44
C ALA A 42 -5.62 3.07 -15.60
N ILE A 43 -5.07 2.10 -16.32
CA ILE A 43 -4.20 2.33 -17.50
C ILE A 43 -4.83 1.85 -18.80
N ALA A 44 -6.15 1.62 -18.82
CA ALA A 44 -6.88 1.22 -20.03
C ALA A 44 -7.22 2.41 -20.96
N ALA A 45 -6.93 3.65 -20.53
CA ALA A 45 -7.25 4.85 -21.29
C ALA A 45 -6.47 4.95 -22.63
N PRO A 46 -7.00 5.64 -23.67
CA PRO A 46 -6.39 5.69 -25.01
C PRO A 46 -5.00 6.33 -25.08
N GLU A 47 -4.59 7.04 -24.04
CA GLU A 47 -3.25 7.61 -23.90
C GLU A 47 -2.17 6.56 -23.61
N PHE A 48 -2.56 5.35 -23.19
CA PHE A 48 -1.66 4.25 -22.92
C PHE A 48 -1.58 3.26 -24.08
N HIS A 49 -0.39 2.71 -24.28
CA HIS A 49 -0.22 1.48 -25.03
C HIS A 49 -0.62 0.27 -24.19
N ALA A 50 -0.76 -0.89 -24.85
CA ALA A 50 -0.92 -2.17 -24.18
C ALA A 50 0.15 -2.36 -23.07
N PRO A 51 -0.25 -2.70 -21.84
CA PRO A 51 0.68 -2.82 -20.72
C PRO A 51 1.62 -4.01 -20.88
N THR A 52 2.86 -3.85 -20.40
CA THR A 52 3.77 -4.97 -20.13
C THR A 52 3.69 -5.30 -18.65
N VAL A 53 3.16 -6.48 -18.31
CA VAL A 53 3.07 -6.99 -16.94
C VAL A 53 4.33 -7.80 -16.64
N LEU A 54 5.15 -7.30 -15.74
CA LEU A 54 6.32 -8.00 -15.22
C LEU A 54 5.90 -8.82 -13.99
N THR A 55 6.05 -10.14 -14.04
CA THR A 55 5.74 -11.03 -12.93
C THR A 55 6.68 -12.23 -12.88
N SER A 56 6.63 -13.02 -11.80
CA SER A 56 7.39 -14.26 -11.70
C SER A 56 6.74 -15.39 -12.50
N ASP A 57 7.53 -16.38 -12.92
CA ASP A 57 7.02 -17.62 -13.52
C ASP A 57 5.98 -18.33 -12.63
N THR A 58 6.14 -18.24 -11.30
CA THR A 58 5.20 -18.82 -10.33
C THR A 58 3.85 -18.09 -10.23
N CYS A 59 3.79 -16.81 -10.60
CA CYS A 59 2.54 -16.04 -10.62
C CYS A 59 1.97 -15.91 -12.05
N ALA A 60 2.55 -16.61 -13.04
CA ALA A 60 2.18 -16.44 -14.44
C ALA A 60 0.70 -16.77 -14.72
N GLU A 61 0.18 -17.83 -14.09
CA GLU A 61 -1.21 -18.27 -14.29
C GLU A 61 -2.20 -17.23 -13.74
N VAL A 62 -2.09 -16.84 -12.46
CA VAL A 62 -2.97 -15.84 -11.87
C VAL A 62 -2.88 -14.48 -12.58
N ALA A 63 -1.67 -14.04 -12.95
CA ALA A 63 -1.49 -12.79 -13.68
C ALA A 63 -2.14 -12.83 -15.06
N HIS A 64 -2.04 -13.97 -15.77
CA HIS A 64 -2.64 -14.13 -17.08
C HIS A 64 -4.17 -14.15 -16.97
N THR A 65 -4.73 -14.95 -16.06
CA THR A 65 -6.18 -15.06 -15.84
C THR A 65 -6.79 -13.72 -15.46
N GLN A 66 -6.18 -12.99 -14.52
CA GLN A 66 -6.71 -11.68 -14.12
C GLN A 66 -6.56 -10.62 -15.21
N LEU A 67 -5.45 -10.62 -15.98
CA LEU A 67 -5.31 -9.74 -17.15
C LEU A 67 -6.39 -10.03 -18.19
N GLU A 68 -6.62 -11.30 -18.54
CA GLU A 68 -7.68 -11.68 -19.49
C GLU A 68 -9.06 -11.27 -19.01
N ALA A 69 -9.35 -11.40 -17.70
CA ALA A 69 -10.62 -11.02 -17.12
C ALA A 69 -10.94 -9.51 -17.27
N THR A 70 -9.92 -8.65 -17.32
CA THR A 70 -10.12 -7.20 -17.58
C THR A 70 -10.48 -6.89 -19.04
N GLY A 71 -10.25 -7.82 -19.97
CA GLY A 71 -10.40 -7.60 -21.41
C GLY A 71 -9.32 -6.70 -22.04
N ILE A 72 -8.31 -6.28 -21.27
CA ILE A 72 -7.22 -5.44 -21.75
C ILE A 72 -6.18 -6.30 -22.46
N THR A 73 -5.78 -5.89 -23.66
CA THR A 73 -4.68 -6.54 -24.38
C THR A 73 -3.35 -6.11 -23.77
N GLY A 74 -2.54 -7.06 -23.30
CA GLY A 74 -1.22 -6.81 -22.71
C GLY A 74 -0.22 -7.92 -23.02
N GLN A 75 1.03 -7.70 -22.63
CA GLN A 75 2.11 -8.70 -22.69
C GLN A 75 2.53 -9.09 -21.29
N LEU A 76 2.72 -10.39 -21.03
CA LEU A 76 3.38 -10.86 -19.82
C LEU A 76 4.88 -11.01 -20.07
N LEU A 77 5.67 -10.54 -19.12
CA LEU A 77 7.12 -10.72 -19.05
C LEU A 77 7.45 -11.50 -17.78
N LEU A 78 7.88 -12.76 -17.95
CA LEU A 78 8.10 -13.68 -16.85
C LEU A 78 9.56 -13.67 -16.40
N GLU A 79 9.77 -13.27 -15.15
CA GLU A 79 11.03 -13.41 -14.43
C GLU A 79 11.18 -14.85 -13.89
N PRO A 80 12.34 -15.49 -14.08
CA PRO A 80 12.61 -16.78 -13.47
C PRO A 80 12.90 -16.59 -11.96
N GLY A 81 12.04 -17.17 -11.12
CA GLY A 81 12.12 -17.06 -9.66
C GLY A 81 11.68 -15.70 -9.10
N ALA A 82 12.24 -15.31 -7.95
CA ALA A 82 11.84 -14.05 -7.31
C ALA A 82 12.18 -12.81 -8.13
N THR A 83 11.28 -11.84 -8.01
CA THR A 83 11.34 -10.61 -8.79
C THR A 83 12.49 -9.70 -8.35
N LYS A 84 13.13 -9.08 -9.35
CA LYS A 84 14.25 -8.17 -9.17
C LYS A 84 13.93 -6.86 -9.87
N THR A 85 13.27 -5.94 -9.17
CA THR A 85 12.69 -4.72 -9.76
C THR A 85 13.58 -4.00 -10.76
N ALA A 86 14.84 -3.68 -10.43
CA ALA A 86 15.73 -2.99 -11.37
C ALA A 86 16.05 -3.84 -12.63
N ALA A 87 16.29 -5.14 -12.44
CA ALA A 87 16.62 -6.05 -13.53
C ALA A 87 15.41 -6.33 -14.43
N GLY A 88 14.22 -6.43 -13.84
CA GLY A 88 12.96 -6.68 -14.53
C GLY A 88 12.48 -5.44 -15.29
N VAL A 89 12.61 -4.24 -14.70
CA VAL A 89 12.36 -2.98 -15.42
C VAL A 89 13.28 -2.86 -16.64
N ILE A 90 14.58 -3.15 -16.51
CA ILE A 90 15.49 -3.17 -17.67
C ILE A 90 15.00 -4.16 -18.74
N ALA A 91 14.55 -5.34 -18.32
CA ALA A 91 14.05 -6.35 -19.24
C ALA A 91 12.80 -5.87 -19.97
N ALA A 92 11.85 -5.26 -19.26
CA ALA A 92 10.65 -4.67 -19.83
C ALA A 92 10.98 -3.53 -20.81
N LEU A 93 11.85 -2.59 -20.43
CA LEU A 93 12.32 -1.52 -21.32
C LEU A 93 12.91 -2.07 -22.64
N HIS A 94 13.60 -3.21 -22.59
CA HIS A 94 14.17 -3.87 -23.76
C HIS A 94 13.18 -4.73 -24.55
N SER A 95 12.04 -5.13 -23.97
CA SER A 95 10.98 -5.84 -24.70
C SER A 95 10.02 -4.89 -25.43
N LEU A 96 9.97 -3.62 -25.03
CA LEU A 96 9.13 -2.61 -25.67
C LEU A 96 9.52 -2.38 -27.14
N ARG A 97 8.50 -2.33 -28.02
CA ARG A 97 8.64 -1.87 -29.40
C ARG A 97 8.38 -0.36 -29.49
N ALA A 98 9.20 0.41 -28.78
CA ALA A 98 9.06 1.85 -28.61
C ALA A 98 10.21 2.63 -29.26
N SER A 99 9.98 3.90 -29.59
CA SER A 99 11.06 4.82 -30.00
C SER A 99 11.86 5.27 -28.77
N ALA A 100 13.09 5.74 -28.98
CA ALA A 100 13.98 6.15 -27.89
C ALA A 100 13.39 7.29 -27.02
N ASP A 101 12.61 8.18 -27.63
CA ASP A 101 11.94 9.32 -27.00
C ASP A 101 10.53 8.99 -26.45
N SER A 102 10.10 7.73 -26.53
CA SER A 102 8.82 7.30 -25.98
C SER A 102 8.79 7.42 -24.46
N LEU A 103 7.63 7.81 -23.91
CA LEU A 103 7.39 7.83 -22.47
C LEU A 103 7.03 6.44 -21.97
N VAL A 104 7.59 6.09 -20.82
CA VAL A 104 7.36 4.84 -20.10
C VAL A 104 6.83 5.17 -18.71
N LEU A 105 5.73 4.52 -18.34
CA LEU A 105 5.17 4.55 -17.00
C LEU A 105 5.53 3.24 -16.30
N ILE A 106 6.25 3.31 -15.19
CA ILE A 106 6.50 2.17 -14.30
C ILE A 106 5.56 2.33 -13.12
N LEU A 107 4.75 1.31 -12.82
CA LEU A 107 3.81 1.35 -11.70
C LEU A 107 3.70 -0.01 -10.99
N PRO A 108 3.67 -0.05 -9.65
CA PRO A 108 3.41 -1.28 -8.90
C PRO A 108 1.99 -1.81 -9.13
N ALA A 109 1.81 -3.13 -9.07
CA ALA A 109 0.50 -3.76 -9.17
C ALA A 109 -0.33 -3.66 -7.87
N ASP A 110 0.26 -3.20 -6.78
CA ASP A 110 -0.36 -3.10 -5.47
C ASP A 110 -0.88 -1.69 -5.15
N GLN A 111 -0.96 -0.82 -6.15
CA GLN A 111 -1.53 0.52 -5.98
C GLN A 111 -3.05 0.45 -5.89
N ASP A 112 -3.61 1.42 -5.17
CA ASP A 112 -5.06 1.60 -5.00
C ASP A 112 -5.39 2.96 -5.63
N PHE A 113 -6.33 2.98 -6.57
CA PHE A 113 -6.79 4.19 -7.22
C PHE A 113 -8.30 4.30 -7.00
N ASP A 114 -8.74 5.30 -6.24
CA ASP A 114 -10.17 5.51 -6.00
C ASP A 114 -10.87 6.10 -7.24
N ASP A 115 -10.18 6.95 -8.00
CA ASP A 115 -10.60 7.44 -9.31
C ASP A 115 -9.46 7.24 -10.31
N ALA A 116 -9.74 6.54 -11.42
CA ALA A 116 -8.77 6.36 -12.49
C ALA A 116 -8.21 7.71 -13.00
N ASN A 117 -9.04 8.76 -13.03
CA ASN A 117 -8.67 10.10 -13.50
C ASN A 117 -7.50 10.72 -12.72
N GLN A 118 -7.35 10.38 -11.44
CA GLN A 118 -6.26 10.90 -10.60
C GLN A 118 -4.89 10.56 -11.16
N LEU A 119 -4.73 9.32 -11.65
CA LEU A 119 -3.48 8.91 -12.26
C LEU A 119 -3.22 9.69 -13.55
N GLN A 120 -4.22 9.86 -14.41
CA GLN A 120 -4.05 10.57 -15.67
C GLN A 120 -3.77 12.06 -15.46
N ASP A 121 -4.44 12.70 -14.50
CA ASP A 121 -4.22 14.10 -14.15
C ASP A 121 -2.81 14.33 -13.62
N ALA A 122 -2.33 13.47 -12.71
CA ALA A 122 -0.96 13.52 -12.21
C ALA A 122 0.08 13.27 -13.32
N LEU A 123 -0.18 12.32 -14.22
CA LEU A 123 0.69 12.07 -15.35
C LEU A 123 0.74 13.27 -16.31
N ALA A 124 -0.39 13.91 -16.59
CA ALA A 124 -0.46 15.07 -17.47
C ALA A 124 0.46 16.22 -17.00
N GLN A 125 0.54 16.46 -15.69
CA GLN A 125 1.44 17.46 -15.08
C GLN A 125 2.93 17.07 -15.21
N GLY A 126 3.22 15.76 -15.30
CA GLY A 126 4.56 15.20 -15.40
C GLY A 126 5.10 15.05 -16.83
N VAL A 127 4.22 14.97 -17.84
CA VAL A 127 4.60 14.65 -19.23
C VAL A 127 5.68 15.60 -19.76
N LEU A 128 5.54 16.91 -19.54
CA LEU A 128 6.49 17.89 -20.09
C LEU A 128 7.89 17.71 -19.49
N ALA A 129 8.00 17.53 -18.17
CA ALA A 129 9.29 17.29 -17.51
C ALA A 129 9.92 15.98 -17.98
N ALA A 130 9.12 14.90 -18.07
CA ALA A 130 9.60 13.62 -18.59
C ALA A 130 10.12 13.74 -20.04
N GLN A 131 9.42 14.47 -20.90
CA GLN A 131 9.84 14.74 -22.29
C GLN A 131 11.15 15.53 -22.37
N GLN A 132 11.40 16.41 -21.40
CA GLN A 132 12.63 17.20 -21.28
C GLN A 132 13.81 16.38 -20.72
N GLY A 133 13.56 15.15 -20.28
CA GLY A 133 14.59 14.20 -19.87
C GLY A 133 14.66 13.94 -18.37
N ASP A 134 13.75 14.51 -17.59
CA ASP A 134 13.62 14.18 -16.18
C ASP A 134 13.03 12.78 -15.99
N ILE A 135 13.33 12.18 -14.84
CA ILE A 135 12.50 11.09 -14.31
C ILE A 135 11.50 11.74 -13.36
N VAL A 136 10.21 11.61 -13.69
CA VAL A 136 9.12 12.14 -12.89
C VAL A 136 8.60 11.04 -11.99
N MET A 137 8.45 11.35 -10.71
CA MET A 137 7.95 10.47 -9.67
C MET A 137 6.59 10.97 -9.22
N LEU A 138 5.63 10.06 -9.01
CA LEU A 138 4.37 10.43 -8.36
C LEU A 138 4.52 10.22 -6.85
N GLY A 139 4.19 11.23 -6.06
CA GLY A 139 4.33 11.18 -4.61
C GLY A 139 3.03 11.55 -3.91
N VAL A 140 2.79 10.97 -2.73
CA VAL A 140 1.68 11.38 -1.86
C VAL A 140 2.21 12.29 -0.78
N GLN A 141 1.61 13.48 -0.62
CA GLN A 141 2.01 14.42 0.43
C GLN A 141 1.81 13.79 1.81
N THR A 142 2.75 14.01 2.72
CA THR A 142 2.66 13.46 4.08
C THR A 142 3.27 14.40 5.11
N ASP A 143 2.65 14.49 6.29
CA ASP A 143 3.23 15.12 7.47
C ASP A 143 3.93 14.10 8.40
N ARG A 144 3.81 12.79 8.11
CA ARG A 144 4.26 11.69 8.97
C ARG A 144 5.56 11.04 8.52
N ALA A 145 6.37 10.72 9.52
CA ALA A 145 7.60 9.97 9.37
C ALA A 145 7.33 8.46 9.46
N CYS A 146 7.49 7.75 8.35
CA CYS A 146 7.25 6.31 8.22
C CYS A 146 8.47 5.59 7.60
N ARG A 147 9.15 4.72 8.34
CA ARG A 147 10.39 4.08 7.85
C ARG A 147 10.17 3.06 6.72
N SER A 148 8.92 2.66 6.45
CA SER A 148 8.60 1.71 5.37
C SER A 148 8.53 2.33 3.98
N HIS A 149 8.58 3.66 3.86
CA HIS A 149 8.56 4.37 2.58
C HIS A 149 9.84 5.18 2.37
N GLY A 150 10.23 5.34 1.10
CA GLY A 150 11.21 6.37 0.73
C GLY A 150 10.55 7.75 0.73
N TYR A 151 11.36 8.79 0.93
CA TYR A 151 10.91 10.18 0.96
C TYR A 151 11.61 11.00 -0.09
N ILE A 152 10.90 12.02 -0.52
CA ILE A 152 11.47 13.09 -1.31
C ILE A 152 11.22 14.42 -0.63
N GLU A 153 12.23 15.28 -0.71
CA GLU A 153 12.19 16.64 -0.23
C GLU A 153 12.19 17.58 -1.43
N CYS A 154 11.28 18.56 -1.41
CA CYS A 154 11.24 19.63 -2.39
C CYS A 154 11.62 20.94 -1.72
N THR A 155 12.54 21.68 -2.34
CA THR A 155 12.90 23.03 -1.88
C THR A 155 11.83 24.08 -2.23
N GLN A 156 10.86 23.70 -3.07
CA GLN A 156 9.76 24.54 -3.52
C GLN A 156 8.43 23.89 -3.13
N SER A 157 7.40 24.71 -2.96
CA SER A 157 6.03 24.23 -2.79
C SER A 157 5.55 23.53 -4.06
N LEU A 158 4.75 22.49 -3.89
CA LEU A 158 4.12 21.79 -5.00
C LEU A 158 3.14 22.73 -5.72
N THR A 159 2.98 22.50 -7.01
CA THR A 159 1.99 23.19 -7.85
C THR A 159 1.18 22.14 -8.57
N ALA A 160 -0.14 22.34 -8.67
CA ALA A 160 -1.04 21.41 -9.34
C ALA A 160 -0.96 21.46 -10.88
N GLU A 161 0.03 22.17 -11.45
CA GLU A 161 0.13 22.41 -12.89
C GLU A 161 1.37 21.77 -13.52
N VAL A 162 2.48 21.67 -12.77
CA VAL A 162 3.76 21.20 -13.27
C VAL A 162 4.54 20.40 -12.23
N ALA A 163 5.33 19.44 -12.71
CA ALA A 163 6.28 18.71 -11.89
C ALA A 163 7.29 19.65 -11.19
N THR A 164 7.55 19.37 -9.92
CA THR A 164 8.47 20.14 -9.06
C THR A 164 9.81 19.42 -8.94
N PRO A 165 10.96 20.08 -9.14
CA PRO A 165 12.26 19.44 -8.97
C PRO A 165 12.49 18.94 -7.53
N VAL A 166 12.96 17.70 -7.40
CA VAL A 166 13.29 17.07 -6.13
C VAL A 166 14.71 17.49 -5.72
N SER A 167 14.86 18.03 -4.51
CA SER A 167 16.17 18.42 -3.99
C SER A 167 16.92 17.25 -3.38
N LYS A 168 16.19 16.27 -2.81
CA LYS A 168 16.78 15.12 -2.15
C LYS A 168 15.84 13.93 -2.17
N PHE A 169 16.38 12.77 -2.54
CA PHE A 169 15.75 11.47 -2.31
C PHE A 169 16.38 10.80 -1.08
N LEU A 170 15.53 10.36 -0.16
CA LEU A 170 15.89 9.65 1.06
C LEU A 170 15.26 8.26 1.01
N ASP A 171 16.08 7.22 1.03
CA ASP A 171 15.56 5.85 1.04
C ASP A 171 15.11 5.42 2.46
N GLN A 172 14.41 4.28 2.52
CA GLN A 172 13.92 3.66 3.77
C GLN A 172 15.02 3.41 4.83
N ARG A 173 16.30 3.34 4.43
CA ARG A 173 17.44 3.10 5.34
C ARG A 173 18.22 4.37 5.70
N SER A 174 17.78 5.55 5.28
CA SER A 174 18.48 6.80 5.56
C SER A 174 18.36 7.21 7.04
N PRO A 175 19.47 7.46 7.75
CA PRO A 175 19.50 7.68 9.21
C PRO A 175 18.93 9.03 9.70
N THR A 176 18.28 9.81 8.85
CA THR A 176 17.87 11.20 9.14
C THR A 176 16.44 11.34 9.68
N PHE A 177 16.01 10.43 10.55
CA PHE A 177 14.67 10.53 11.18
C PHE A 177 14.60 11.67 12.23
N ASP A 178 15.69 11.94 12.94
CA ASP A 178 15.69 12.84 14.11
C ASP A 178 15.53 14.34 13.76
N GLY A 179 15.66 14.71 12.48
CA GLY A 179 15.54 16.10 11.98
C GLY A 179 14.28 16.37 11.17
N TRP A 180 13.26 15.49 11.21
CA TRP A 180 12.06 15.54 10.35
C TRP A 180 11.36 16.91 10.29
N ARG A 181 11.54 17.75 11.31
CA ARG A 181 10.82 19.02 11.48
C ARG A 181 11.58 20.25 10.98
N GLU A 182 12.85 20.14 10.59
CA GLU A 182 13.62 21.26 10.02
C GLU A 182 13.55 21.19 8.48
N GLN A 183 13.06 22.28 7.86
CA GLN A 183 12.25 22.31 6.63
C GLN A 183 12.89 21.83 5.30
N PRO A 184 12.10 21.09 4.51
CA PRO A 184 11.76 21.43 3.12
C PRO A 184 10.32 21.97 2.96
N ALA A 185 10.02 22.59 1.81
CA ALA A 185 8.71 23.21 1.52
C ALA A 185 7.59 22.19 1.29
N ALA A 186 7.94 21.01 0.77
CA ALA A 186 7.04 19.85 0.67
C ALA A 186 7.81 18.54 0.88
N LYS A 187 7.11 17.55 1.44
CA LYS A 187 7.59 16.17 1.63
C LYS A 187 6.55 15.20 1.12
N LEU A 188 6.99 14.19 0.38
CA LEU A 188 6.11 13.18 -0.19
C LEU A 188 6.66 11.78 0.02
N TRP A 189 5.75 10.82 0.21
CA TRP A 189 6.05 9.40 0.12
C TRP A 189 6.31 8.98 -1.31
N ASN A 190 7.27 8.07 -1.47
CA ASN A 190 7.49 7.38 -2.72
C ASN A 190 6.41 6.31 -2.98
N THR A 191 5.58 6.52 -4.00
CA THR A 191 4.57 5.54 -4.44
C THR A 191 5.17 4.39 -5.25
N GLY A 192 6.40 4.54 -5.77
CA GLY A 192 6.99 3.62 -6.72
C GLY A 192 6.50 3.82 -8.16
N ILE A 193 5.67 4.84 -8.42
CA ILE A 193 5.19 5.20 -9.76
C ILE A 193 6.15 6.22 -10.39
N TYR A 194 6.63 5.92 -11.59
CA TYR A 194 7.61 6.74 -12.31
C TYR A 194 7.23 6.92 -13.78
N LEU A 195 7.33 8.14 -14.28
CA LEU A 195 7.16 8.51 -15.68
C LEU A 195 8.49 9.07 -16.21
N ALA A 196 9.02 8.48 -17.28
CA ALA A 196 10.26 8.94 -17.88
C ALA A 196 10.36 8.57 -19.36
N ARG A 197 11.26 9.23 -20.09
CA ARG A 197 11.64 8.76 -21.43
C ARG A 197 12.44 7.46 -21.36
N LEU A 198 12.23 6.61 -22.35
CA LEU A 198 12.93 5.33 -22.51
C LEU A 198 14.45 5.53 -22.58
N ASP A 199 14.93 6.48 -23.39
CA ASP A 199 16.36 6.77 -23.53
C ASP A 199 16.99 7.32 -22.23
N THR A 200 16.29 8.19 -21.51
CA THR A 200 16.70 8.67 -20.18
C THR A 200 16.90 7.49 -19.22
N LEU A 201 15.91 6.61 -19.08
CA LEU A 201 16.01 5.44 -18.18
C LEU A 201 17.19 4.54 -18.55
N LEU A 202 17.33 4.19 -19.84
CA LEU A 202 18.41 3.34 -20.31
C LEU A 202 19.79 4.01 -20.14
N ALA A 203 19.89 5.32 -20.31
CA ALA A 203 21.12 6.07 -20.08
C ALA A 203 21.55 6.04 -18.61
N VAL A 204 20.59 6.22 -17.68
CA VAL A 204 20.84 6.12 -16.24
C VAL A 204 21.31 4.71 -15.87
N TYR A 205 20.60 3.67 -16.33
CA TYR A 205 21.02 2.29 -16.10
C TYR A 205 22.39 1.99 -16.68
N LYS A 206 22.71 2.50 -17.87
CA LYS A 206 24.02 2.32 -18.49
C LYS A 206 25.13 2.98 -17.68
N LYS A 207 24.87 4.15 -17.08
CA LYS A 207 25.85 4.90 -16.29
C LYS A 207 26.04 4.31 -14.89
N HIS A 208 24.95 3.92 -14.22
CA HIS A 208 24.97 3.60 -12.79
C HIS A 208 24.76 2.11 -12.46
N ALA A 209 24.13 1.34 -13.35
CA ALA A 209 23.83 -0.07 -13.11
C ALA A 209 24.17 -0.98 -14.31
N ALA A 210 25.25 -0.69 -15.04
CA ALA A 210 25.66 -1.44 -16.24
C ALA A 210 25.78 -2.96 -16.01
N ARG A 211 26.15 -3.37 -14.79
CA ARG A 211 26.26 -4.78 -14.37
C ARG A 211 24.91 -5.50 -14.27
N ILE A 212 23.82 -4.77 -14.08
CA ILE A 212 22.43 -5.28 -14.12
C ILE A 212 21.88 -5.15 -15.54
N LEU A 213 22.20 -4.04 -16.22
CA LEU A 213 21.74 -3.76 -17.58
C LEU A 213 22.08 -4.89 -18.57
N MET A 214 23.35 -5.28 -18.61
CA MET A 214 23.83 -6.21 -19.64
C MET A 214 23.19 -7.60 -19.54
N PRO A 215 23.17 -8.28 -18.38
CA PRO A 215 22.54 -9.59 -18.29
C PRO A 215 21.02 -9.55 -18.49
N SER A 216 20.32 -8.51 -18.01
CA SER A 216 18.88 -8.34 -18.24
C SER A 216 18.54 -8.16 -19.72
N ARG A 217 19.31 -7.33 -20.45
CA ARG A 217 19.16 -7.19 -21.90
C ARG A 217 19.41 -8.49 -22.65
N THR A 218 20.43 -9.25 -22.24
CA THR A 218 20.72 -10.56 -22.84
C THR A 218 19.60 -11.57 -22.53
N ALA A 219 19.01 -11.50 -21.33
CA ALA A 219 17.91 -12.38 -20.94
C ALA A 219 16.66 -12.17 -21.81
N VAL A 220 16.37 -10.93 -22.19
CA VAL A 220 15.31 -10.59 -23.16
C VAL A 220 15.66 -11.14 -24.54
N ALA A 221 16.87 -10.87 -25.03
CA ALA A 221 17.28 -11.28 -26.38
C ALA A 221 17.32 -12.79 -26.60
N ARG A 222 17.51 -13.57 -25.51
CA ARG A 222 17.50 -15.03 -25.51
C ARG A 222 16.19 -15.62 -24.98
N GLY A 223 15.26 -14.77 -24.56
CA GLY A 223 13.99 -15.19 -23.98
C GLY A 223 13.11 -15.91 -25.00
N LEU A 224 12.16 -16.69 -24.48
CA LEU A 224 11.20 -17.44 -25.28
C LEU A 224 9.87 -16.69 -25.33
N GLN A 225 9.41 -16.33 -26.53
CA GLN A 225 8.11 -15.69 -26.77
C GLN A 225 7.09 -16.71 -27.27
N VAL A 226 6.00 -16.90 -26.53
CA VAL A 226 4.86 -17.75 -26.92
C VAL A 226 3.56 -17.04 -26.56
N ASN A 227 2.63 -16.90 -27.51
CA ASN A 227 1.27 -16.37 -27.28
C ASN A 227 1.20 -15.08 -26.44
N GLY A 228 2.05 -14.08 -26.73
CA GLY A 228 2.06 -12.82 -25.97
C GLY A 228 2.75 -12.86 -24.60
N ILE A 229 3.34 -14.01 -24.24
CA ILE A 229 4.16 -14.19 -23.03
C ILE A 229 5.63 -14.27 -23.43
N LEU A 230 6.48 -13.45 -22.80
CA LEU A 230 7.93 -13.51 -22.92
C LEU A 230 8.53 -14.07 -21.64
N THR A 231 9.11 -15.26 -21.69
CA THR A 231 9.88 -15.82 -20.58
C THR A 231 11.36 -15.45 -20.72
N LEU A 232 11.92 -14.77 -19.72
CA LEU A 232 13.33 -14.36 -19.74
C LEU A 232 14.26 -15.57 -19.66
N ASP A 233 15.39 -15.53 -20.37
CA ASP A 233 16.41 -16.59 -20.30
C ASP A 233 16.98 -16.71 -18.87
N PRO A 234 16.79 -17.87 -18.18
CA PRO A 234 17.18 -18.02 -16.79
C PRO A 234 18.69 -17.93 -16.55
N GLU A 235 19.51 -18.36 -17.51
CA GLU A 235 20.97 -18.35 -17.33
C GLU A 235 21.52 -16.92 -17.35
N SER A 236 21.03 -16.09 -18.28
CA SER A 236 21.42 -14.68 -18.36
C SER A 236 20.83 -13.87 -17.20
N TYR A 237 19.56 -14.07 -16.87
CA TYR A 237 18.87 -13.27 -15.85
C TYR A 237 19.44 -13.48 -14.44
N ARG A 238 19.84 -14.72 -14.11
CA ARG A 238 20.45 -15.04 -12.81
C ARG A 238 21.72 -14.25 -12.51
N ARG A 239 22.45 -13.81 -13.54
CA ARG A 239 23.67 -13.00 -13.41
C ARG A 239 23.39 -11.57 -12.95
N SER A 240 22.16 -11.07 -13.14
CA SER A 240 21.71 -9.81 -12.55
C SER A 240 21.48 -9.99 -11.04
N ARG A 241 22.22 -9.22 -10.23
CA ARG A 241 21.99 -9.17 -8.78
C ARG A 241 20.68 -8.45 -8.47
N GLY A 242 20.00 -8.88 -7.41
CA GLY A 242 18.80 -8.20 -6.92
C GLY A 242 19.13 -6.77 -6.47
N SER A 243 18.35 -5.81 -6.97
CA SER A 243 18.39 -4.41 -6.57
C SER A 243 17.01 -3.81 -6.81
N SER A 244 16.59 -2.88 -5.95
CA SER A 244 15.41 -2.05 -6.20
C SER A 244 15.69 -1.02 -7.29
N PHE A 245 14.63 -0.50 -7.90
CA PHE A 245 14.70 0.56 -8.91
C PHE A 245 15.34 1.82 -8.31
N GLU A 246 14.91 2.23 -7.13
CA GLU A 246 15.36 3.42 -6.40
C GLU A 246 16.86 3.41 -6.18
N ASN A 247 17.40 2.24 -5.79
CA ASN A 247 18.84 2.09 -5.55
C ASN A 247 19.65 2.10 -6.84
N ALA A 248 19.12 1.54 -7.92
CA ALA A 248 19.81 1.48 -9.21
C ALA A 248 19.74 2.79 -10.01
N VAL A 249 18.67 3.57 -9.79
CA VAL A 249 18.30 4.74 -10.58
C VAL A 249 18.26 5.99 -9.68
N LEU A 250 17.24 6.13 -8.83
CA LEU A 250 16.91 7.40 -8.17
C LEU A 250 18.03 8.01 -7.32
N ARG A 251 18.80 7.19 -6.58
CA ARG A 251 19.92 7.68 -5.74
C ARG A 251 21.05 8.36 -6.52
N HIS A 252 21.05 8.23 -7.84
CA HIS A 252 22.11 8.69 -8.71
C HIS A 252 21.67 9.81 -9.67
N LEU A 253 20.45 10.31 -9.51
CA LEU A 253 19.87 11.32 -10.39
C LEU A 253 20.11 12.72 -9.87
N ASP A 254 20.49 13.59 -10.81
CA ASP A 254 20.41 15.04 -10.64
C ASP A 254 19.10 15.61 -11.25
N GLY A 255 18.41 14.84 -12.11
CA GLY A 255 17.17 15.21 -12.81
C GLY A 255 15.98 14.36 -12.37
N LEU A 256 15.55 14.56 -11.11
CA LEU A 256 14.36 13.94 -10.53
C LEU A 256 13.34 15.04 -10.26
N SER A 257 12.12 14.85 -10.75
CA SER A 257 10.99 15.75 -10.51
C SER A 257 9.83 14.97 -9.88
N VAL A 258 8.96 15.64 -9.14
CA VAL A 258 7.79 15.05 -8.51
C VAL A 258 6.51 15.72 -8.95
N VAL A 259 5.46 14.92 -9.14
CA VAL A 259 4.08 15.38 -9.16
C VAL A 259 3.35 14.79 -7.95
N GLU A 260 2.50 15.59 -7.32
CA GLU A 260 1.61 15.10 -6.28
C GLU A 260 0.53 14.22 -6.89
N LEU A 261 0.43 12.98 -6.41
CA LEU A 261 -0.70 12.12 -6.70
C LEU A 261 -1.72 12.32 -5.58
N ASP A 262 -2.84 12.95 -5.94
CA ASP A 262 -4.05 12.84 -5.14
C ASP A 262 -4.56 11.41 -5.28
N ALA A 263 -4.21 10.54 -4.33
CA ALA A 263 -4.59 9.14 -4.38
C ALA A 263 -6.05 8.89 -3.93
N GLY A 264 -6.88 9.95 -3.83
CA GLY A 264 -8.32 9.85 -3.55
C GLY A 264 -8.68 9.52 -2.10
N TRP A 265 -7.72 9.03 -1.34
CA TRP A 265 -7.72 9.09 0.11
C TRP A 265 -7.44 10.51 0.62
N ASN A 266 -8.48 11.34 0.68
CA ASN A 266 -8.43 12.52 1.54
C ASN A 266 -8.42 12.07 3.00
N GLU A 267 -7.47 12.57 3.77
CA GLU A 267 -7.30 12.29 5.21
C GLU A 267 -8.51 12.72 6.09
N LEU A 268 -9.63 13.19 5.52
CA LEU A 268 -10.69 13.88 6.27
C LEU A 268 -12.15 13.52 5.98
N ASP A 269 -12.50 12.62 5.06
CA ASP A 269 -13.90 12.58 4.59
C ASP A 269 -14.82 11.49 5.17
N ALA A 270 -14.51 10.93 6.34
CA ALA A 270 -15.48 10.08 7.07
C ALA A 270 -15.98 10.65 8.41
N TRP A 271 -15.46 11.78 8.91
CA TRP A 271 -15.85 12.29 10.23
C TRP A 271 -15.91 13.83 10.35
N GLN A 272 -16.29 14.54 9.29
CA GLN A 272 -16.74 15.94 9.40
C GLN A 272 -18.25 16.01 9.68
N VAL A 273 -18.67 15.43 10.80
CA VAL A 273 -19.62 16.12 11.67
C VAL A 273 -18.83 16.38 12.94
N GLU A 274 -18.16 17.54 13.04
CA GLU A 274 -17.82 18.08 14.35
C GLU A 274 -19.17 18.33 15.05
N PRO A 275 -19.55 17.62 16.14
CA PRO A 275 -20.48 18.25 17.05
C PRO A 275 -19.68 19.37 17.72
N GLU A 276 -20.09 20.60 17.51
CA GLU A 276 -19.71 21.72 18.37
C GLU A 276 -19.80 21.26 19.83
N VAL A 277 -18.64 21.00 20.46
CA VAL A 277 -18.48 20.72 21.89
C VAL A 277 -19.62 19.87 22.48
N ALA A 278 -19.67 18.59 22.11
CA ALA A 278 -20.61 17.66 22.70
C ALA A 278 -20.23 17.37 24.16
N SER A 279 -21.18 17.59 25.07
CA SER A 279 -21.06 17.33 26.50
C SER A 279 -20.90 15.83 26.80
N ASP A 280 -20.42 15.46 28.00
CA ASP A 280 -20.30 14.05 28.46
C ASP A 280 -21.61 13.25 28.28
N ALA A 281 -22.76 13.91 28.27
CA ALA A 281 -24.08 13.30 28.08
C ALA A 281 -24.34 12.84 26.63
N GLU A 282 -23.79 13.53 25.63
CA GLU A 282 -23.95 13.17 24.21
C GLU A 282 -23.00 12.03 23.81
N TRP A 283 -21.86 11.92 24.50
CA TRP A 283 -20.97 10.76 24.39
C TRP A 283 -21.61 9.48 24.96
N GLU A 284 -22.37 9.58 26.06
CA GLU A 284 -23.18 8.46 26.56
C GLU A 284 -24.41 8.15 25.67
N ALA A 285 -24.97 9.13 24.95
CA ALA A 285 -26.06 8.91 23.99
C ALA A 285 -25.60 8.16 22.73
N TRP A 286 -24.37 8.41 22.27
CA TRP A 286 -23.72 7.69 21.18
C TRP A 286 -23.36 6.24 21.57
N LEU A 287 -22.79 6.05 22.76
CA LEU A 287 -22.49 4.72 23.32
C LEU A 287 -23.73 3.86 23.63
N SER A 288 -24.91 4.48 23.81
CA SER A 288 -26.17 3.79 24.09
C SER A 288 -27.02 3.48 22.85
N GLY A 289 -26.52 3.75 21.64
CA GLY A 289 -27.16 3.34 20.39
C GLY A 289 -28.39 4.18 20.00
N SER A 290 -28.49 5.42 20.49
CA SER A 290 -29.63 6.31 20.21
C SER A 290 -29.47 7.15 18.94
N VAL A 291 -28.31 7.07 18.28
CA VAL A 291 -28.02 7.83 17.05
C VAL A 291 -28.09 6.88 15.85
N SER A 292 -29.11 7.05 15.02
CA SER A 292 -29.18 6.44 13.69
C SER A 292 -28.22 7.17 12.75
N GLY A 293 -26.95 6.76 12.73
CA GLY A 293 -26.00 7.10 11.67
C GLY A 293 -25.72 5.84 10.86
N GLU A 294 -25.79 5.94 9.53
CA GLU A 294 -25.44 4.84 8.63
C GLU A 294 -24.00 4.38 8.90
N ALA A 295 -23.77 3.05 8.86
CA ALA A 295 -22.46 2.45 9.07
C ALA A 295 -21.45 3.01 8.06
N GLY A 296 -20.54 3.88 8.53
CA GLY A 296 -19.51 4.49 7.71
C GLY A 296 -18.28 3.58 7.57
N TRP A 297 -18.06 3.07 6.36
CA TRP A 297 -16.82 2.42 5.96
C TRP A 297 -15.77 3.49 5.67
N CYS A 298 -14.63 3.44 6.34
CA CYS A 298 -13.65 4.52 6.27
C CYS A 298 -12.30 4.04 5.74
N LYS A 299 -11.88 4.56 4.58
CA LYS A 299 -10.56 4.33 3.98
C LYS A 299 -9.45 5.27 4.53
N THR A 300 -9.70 6.11 5.54
CA THR A 300 -8.87 7.29 5.82
C THR A 300 -8.08 7.25 7.15
N LEU A 301 -6.98 8.00 7.20
CA LEU A 301 -6.23 8.40 8.41
C LEU A 301 -6.27 9.93 8.56
N PRO A 302 -6.15 10.50 9.78
CA PRO A 302 -6.33 11.95 10.03
C PRO A 302 -5.09 12.85 9.85
N HIS A 303 -5.31 14.03 9.27
CA HIS A 303 -4.43 15.21 9.35
C HIS A 303 -4.42 15.79 10.78
N SER A 304 -3.23 16.00 11.35
CA SER A 304 -3.11 16.55 12.70
C SER A 304 -3.32 18.07 12.76
N ARG A 305 -4.31 18.51 13.57
CA ARG A 305 -4.22 19.83 14.23
C ARG A 305 -3.04 19.77 15.21
N LYS A 306 -2.06 20.63 14.98
CA LYS A 306 -0.93 21.03 15.86
C LYS A 306 -0.98 20.45 17.28
N ALA A 307 -0.23 19.37 17.54
CA ALA A 307 0.26 19.06 18.88
C ALA A 307 1.68 19.66 19.06
N PRO A 308 1.88 20.61 20.00
CA PRO A 308 3.19 21.20 20.27
C PRO A 308 4.22 20.13 20.67
N ALA A 309 5.45 20.34 20.23
CA ALA A 309 6.58 19.41 20.23
C ALA A 309 7.10 18.90 21.59
N GLU A 310 6.44 19.18 22.72
CA GLU A 310 6.97 18.91 24.05
C GLU A 310 6.15 17.96 24.93
N ARG A 311 5.04 17.38 24.44
CA ARG A 311 4.25 16.42 25.24
C ARG A 311 4.59 14.97 24.88
N GLN A 312 5.66 14.49 25.51
CA GLN A 312 6.16 13.12 25.53
C GLN A 312 5.11 12.14 26.09
N THR A 313 4.82 11.06 25.35
CA THR A 313 4.32 9.71 25.75
C THR A 313 3.10 9.58 26.69
N ALA A 314 2.93 10.44 27.68
CA ALA A 314 1.86 10.46 28.67
C ALA A 314 0.53 10.95 28.11
N THR A 315 0.51 11.91 27.16
CA THR A 315 -0.75 12.48 26.64
C THR A 315 -1.43 11.64 25.54
N LEU A 316 -0.73 10.68 24.94
CA LEU A 316 -1.31 9.79 23.93
C LEU A 316 -2.13 8.66 24.56
N HIS A 317 -1.74 8.19 25.76
CA HIS A 317 -2.56 7.28 26.58
C HIS A 317 -3.87 7.93 27.05
N GLU A 318 -3.94 9.27 27.02
CA GLU A 318 -5.15 10.07 27.33
C GLU A 318 -5.97 10.41 26.07
N SER A 319 -5.50 10.04 24.87
CA SER A 319 -6.27 10.24 23.64
C SER A 319 -7.45 9.25 23.58
N ASN A 320 -8.64 9.77 23.27
CA ASN A 320 -9.85 8.96 23.07
C ASN A 320 -10.11 8.62 21.59
N ASP A 321 -9.25 9.06 20.66
CA ASP A 321 -9.42 8.76 19.24
C ASP A 321 -8.81 7.39 18.88
N ALA A 322 -9.68 6.46 18.47
CA ALA A 322 -9.31 5.09 18.14
C ALA A 322 -8.41 4.99 16.89
N ALA A 323 -8.60 5.87 15.91
CA ALA A 323 -7.81 5.85 14.67
C ALA A 323 -6.36 6.29 14.92
N THR A 324 -6.18 7.37 15.69
CA THR A 324 -4.84 7.84 16.11
C THR A 324 -4.09 6.78 16.92
N LEU A 325 -4.78 6.11 17.86
CA LEU A 325 -4.19 5.02 18.64
C LEU A 325 -3.78 3.84 17.73
N ALA A 326 -4.67 3.40 16.84
CA ALA A 326 -4.39 2.28 15.95
C ALA A 326 -3.20 2.54 15.03
N SER A 327 -3.11 3.77 14.49
CA SER A 327 -1.98 4.23 13.69
C SER A 327 -0.67 4.18 14.48
N TRP A 328 -0.64 4.77 15.68
CA TRP A 328 0.55 4.79 16.53
C TRP A 328 1.04 3.39 16.91
N TYR A 329 0.13 2.49 17.33
CA TYR A 329 0.50 1.11 17.68
C TYR A 329 0.93 0.28 16.46
N GLY A 330 0.38 0.57 15.29
CA GLY A 330 0.79 -0.02 14.00
C GLY A 330 2.21 0.38 13.61
N ASP A 331 2.56 1.66 13.78
CA ASP A 331 3.92 2.16 13.54
C ASP A 331 4.92 1.50 14.51
N GLN A 332 4.57 1.43 15.80
CA GLN A 332 5.38 0.73 16.81
C GLN A 332 5.56 -0.77 16.53
N LEU A 333 4.59 -1.42 15.87
CA LEU A 333 4.67 -2.85 15.50
C LEU A 333 5.77 -3.06 14.46
N ARG A 334 5.79 -2.19 13.46
CA ARG A 334 6.75 -2.25 12.34
C ARG A 334 8.18 -1.92 12.78
N GLU A 335 8.33 -1.04 13.75
CA GLU A 335 9.64 -0.60 14.24
C GLU A 335 10.35 -1.61 15.14
N GLY A 336 9.69 -2.72 15.52
CA GLY A 336 10.26 -3.70 16.44
C GLY A 336 10.51 -3.13 17.84
N GLY A 337 9.75 -2.10 18.24
CA GLY A 337 9.86 -1.46 19.54
C GLY A 337 9.71 -2.45 20.69
N ALA A 338 10.47 -2.26 21.77
CA ALA A 338 10.43 -3.13 22.94
C ALA A 338 9.02 -3.14 23.55
N ARG A 339 8.34 -4.27 23.45
CA ARG A 339 6.98 -4.47 23.97
C ARG A 339 7.04 -5.32 25.23
N THR A 340 6.41 -4.84 26.28
CA THR A 340 5.85 -5.73 27.30
C THR A 340 4.42 -6.03 26.90
N ALA A 341 4.21 -7.07 26.08
CA ALA A 341 2.88 -7.65 25.91
C ALA A 341 2.37 -7.99 27.32
N LYS A 342 1.27 -7.35 27.74
CA LYS A 342 0.75 -7.53 29.10
C LYS A 342 0.13 -8.92 29.24
N GLN A 343 -0.46 -9.45 28.17
CA GLN A 343 -1.09 -10.77 28.09
C GLN A 343 -1.34 -11.16 26.63
N GLY A 344 -1.17 -12.45 26.29
CA GLY A 344 -1.45 -12.98 24.94
C GLY A 344 -2.18 -14.31 24.99
N THR A 345 -3.05 -14.55 24.02
CA THR A 345 -3.89 -15.75 23.90
C THR A 345 -3.77 -16.32 22.48
N MET A 346 -3.49 -17.62 22.41
CA MET A 346 -3.51 -18.37 21.16
C MET A 346 -4.95 -18.82 20.89
N GLU A 347 -5.42 -18.53 19.69
CA GLU A 347 -6.77 -18.83 19.21
C GLU A 347 -6.70 -19.77 18.00
N SER A 348 -7.82 -20.38 17.61
CA SER A 348 -7.84 -21.28 16.45
C SER A 348 -7.51 -20.57 15.13
N TRP A 349 -7.77 -19.26 15.04
CA TRP A 349 -7.51 -18.43 13.87
C TRP A 349 -6.12 -17.78 13.88
N GLY A 350 -5.38 -17.89 14.99
CA GLY A 350 -4.08 -17.25 15.15
C GLY A 350 -3.82 -16.79 16.59
N HIS A 351 -3.44 -15.52 16.77
CA HIS A 351 -2.96 -15.03 18.07
C HIS A 351 -3.43 -13.61 18.36
N SER A 352 -3.75 -13.34 19.63
CA SER A 352 -4.14 -12.02 20.12
C SER A 352 -3.27 -11.59 21.28
N GLU A 353 -2.74 -10.37 21.24
CA GLU A 353 -1.96 -9.76 22.32
C GLU A 353 -2.57 -8.43 22.76
N THR A 354 -2.74 -8.24 24.07
CA THR A 354 -3.12 -6.93 24.60
C THR A 354 -1.89 -6.04 24.72
N LEU A 355 -1.87 -4.96 23.95
CA LEU A 355 -0.79 -3.97 23.97
C LEU A 355 -1.04 -2.94 25.06
N ASP A 356 -2.30 -2.50 25.21
CA ASP A 356 -2.65 -1.50 26.21
C ASP A 356 -4.10 -1.58 26.69
N MET A 357 -4.32 -1.09 27.90
CA MET A 357 -5.62 -1.02 28.56
C MET A 357 -5.75 0.34 29.23
N GLY A 358 -6.38 1.28 28.54
CA GLY A 358 -6.78 2.57 29.06
C GLY A 358 -8.11 2.53 29.79
N ALA A 359 -8.49 3.66 30.39
CA ALA A 359 -9.77 3.77 31.11
C ALA A 359 -11.00 3.59 30.20
N GLN A 360 -10.88 3.97 28.92
CA GLN A 360 -11.98 3.96 27.95
C GLN A 360 -11.75 3.06 26.74
N HIS A 361 -10.52 2.57 26.51
CA HIS A 361 -10.17 1.72 25.39
C HIS A 361 -9.27 0.55 25.78
N ILE A 362 -9.26 -0.48 24.95
CA ILE A 362 -8.32 -1.60 24.98
C ILE A 362 -7.73 -1.70 23.58
N VAL A 363 -6.40 -1.78 23.53
CA VAL A 363 -5.66 -1.96 22.27
C VAL A 363 -5.10 -3.37 22.21
N LYS A 364 -5.42 -4.09 21.13
CA LYS A 364 -4.86 -5.41 20.85
C LYS A 364 -4.14 -5.45 19.53
N HIS A 365 -3.11 -6.29 19.46
CA HIS A 365 -2.53 -6.78 18.22
C HIS A 365 -3.13 -8.14 17.92
N LEU A 366 -3.74 -8.29 16.75
CA LEU A 366 -4.26 -9.55 16.26
C LEU A 366 -3.35 -10.03 15.12
N THR A 367 -2.99 -11.30 15.13
CA THR A 367 -2.30 -11.98 14.05
C THR A 367 -3.18 -13.11 13.55
N VAL A 368 -3.82 -12.92 12.42
CA VAL A 368 -4.69 -13.92 11.77
C VAL A 368 -3.85 -14.72 10.79
N LEU A 369 -3.78 -16.03 10.97
CA LEU A 369 -2.95 -16.90 10.13
C LEU A 369 -3.51 -16.98 8.70
N PRO A 370 -2.68 -17.28 7.69
CA PRO A 370 -3.13 -17.49 6.32
C PRO A 370 -4.30 -18.48 6.24
N GLY A 371 -5.36 -18.12 5.51
CA GLY A 371 -6.56 -18.94 5.31
C GLY A 371 -7.47 -19.07 6.54
N GLN A 372 -7.20 -18.32 7.62
CA GLN A 372 -8.03 -18.30 8.81
C GLN A 372 -8.97 -17.09 8.84
N SER A 373 -10.05 -17.25 9.60
CA SER A 373 -11.11 -16.26 9.76
C SER A 373 -11.19 -15.81 11.22
N LEU A 374 -11.20 -14.50 11.43
CA LEU A 374 -11.52 -13.87 12.71
C LEU A 374 -13.03 -13.58 12.75
N PRO A 375 -13.84 -14.36 13.49
CA PRO A 375 -15.26 -14.09 13.63
C PRO A 375 -15.49 -12.86 14.52
N LEU A 376 -16.32 -11.93 14.04
CA LEU A 376 -16.62 -10.65 14.71
C LEU A 376 -18.07 -10.57 15.22
N SER A 377 -18.70 -11.72 15.45
CA SER A 377 -20.12 -11.84 15.89
C SER A 377 -20.46 -11.08 17.18
N VAL A 378 -19.47 -10.60 17.92
CA VAL A 378 -19.61 -9.82 19.17
C VAL A 378 -18.82 -8.51 19.14
N ALA A 379 -18.36 -8.08 17.96
CA ALA A 379 -17.66 -6.81 17.82
C ALA A 379 -18.51 -5.67 18.41
N THR A 380 -17.91 -4.91 19.31
CA THR A 380 -18.59 -3.83 19.98
C THR A 380 -18.69 -2.64 19.03
N LEU A 381 -19.86 -2.00 18.96
CA LEU A 381 -20.03 -0.73 18.23
C LEU A 381 -18.88 0.25 18.57
N GLY A 382 -18.26 0.82 17.54
CA GLY A 382 -17.10 1.71 17.70
C GLY A 382 -15.75 1.02 17.87
N THR A 383 -15.66 -0.31 17.71
CA THR A 383 -14.35 -0.98 17.56
C THR A 383 -13.72 -0.56 16.24
N HIS A 384 -12.46 -0.14 16.30
CA HIS A 384 -11.67 0.25 15.14
C HIS A 384 -10.58 -0.79 14.89
N TRP A 385 -10.42 -1.21 13.65
CA TRP A 385 -9.28 -2.02 13.22
C TRP A 385 -8.45 -1.28 12.19
N ARG A 386 -7.14 -1.48 12.27
CA ARG A 386 -6.18 -1.04 11.26
C ARG A 386 -5.39 -2.23 10.76
N VAL A 387 -5.30 -2.39 9.44
CA VAL A 387 -4.41 -3.39 8.83
C VAL A 387 -2.98 -2.86 8.85
N VAL A 388 -2.13 -3.49 9.66
CA VAL A 388 -0.71 -3.14 9.77
C VAL A 388 0.11 -3.85 8.70
N GLU A 389 -0.23 -5.11 8.41
CA GLU A 389 0.42 -5.90 7.38
C GLU A 389 -0.54 -6.96 6.86
N GLY A 390 -0.45 -7.26 5.56
CA GLY A 390 -1.37 -8.14 4.86
C GLY A 390 -2.62 -7.38 4.37
N SER A 391 -3.68 -8.15 4.23
CA SER A 391 -4.94 -7.78 3.60
C SER A 391 -6.06 -8.57 4.26
N ALA A 392 -7.18 -7.91 4.44
CA ALA A 392 -8.34 -8.40 5.17
C ALA A 392 -9.53 -8.39 4.22
N MET A 393 -10.10 -9.56 3.94
CA MET A 393 -11.43 -9.64 3.33
C MET A 393 -12.46 -9.48 4.45
N VAL A 394 -13.25 -8.42 4.38
CA VAL A 394 -14.23 -8.07 5.40
C VAL A 394 -15.62 -8.34 4.87
N SER A 395 -16.33 -9.22 5.56
CA SER A 395 -17.70 -9.60 5.21
C SER A 395 -18.71 -8.99 6.18
N SER A 396 -19.73 -8.33 5.63
CA SER A 396 -20.95 -7.91 6.33
C SER A 396 -22.18 -8.61 5.71
N GLN A 397 -23.36 -8.43 6.31
CA GLN A 397 -24.60 -9.08 5.83
C GLN A 397 -24.91 -8.79 4.36
N GLU A 398 -24.52 -7.62 3.85
CA GLU A 398 -24.87 -7.17 2.50
C GLU A 398 -23.68 -7.02 1.56
N ARG A 399 -22.44 -7.00 2.09
CA ARG A 399 -21.25 -6.64 1.29
C ARG A 399 -20.02 -7.42 1.71
N VAL A 400 -19.18 -7.72 0.73
CA VAL A 400 -17.80 -8.18 0.92
C VAL A 400 -16.89 -7.10 0.35
N GLN A 401 -15.83 -6.76 1.07
CA GLN A 401 -14.84 -5.79 0.61
C GLN A 401 -13.44 -6.19 1.06
N MET A 402 -12.43 -5.75 0.31
CA MET A 402 -11.04 -5.86 0.74
C MET A 402 -10.61 -4.61 1.50
N VAL A 403 -9.93 -4.81 2.62
CA VAL A 403 -9.25 -3.78 3.40
C VAL A 403 -7.76 -4.11 3.42
N TRP A 404 -6.96 -3.19 2.94
CA TRP A 404 -5.55 -3.43 2.67
C TRP A 404 -4.65 -2.81 3.73
N ARG A 405 -3.35 -3.07 3.62
CA ARG A 405 -2.33 -2.42 4.46
C ARG A 405 -2.56 -0.91 4.56
N ASP A 406 -2.42 -0.40 5.78
CA ASP A 406 -2.60 1.00 6.16
C ASP A 406 -4.02 1.56 6.04
N GLN A 407 -4.98 0.74 5.61
CA GLN A 407 -6.40 1.06 5.68
C GLN A 407 -6.97 0.59 7.02
N SER A 408 -8.07 1.23 7.39
CA SER A 408 -8.78 0.96 8.63
C SER A 408 -10.23 0.57 8.34
N LEU A 409 -10.89 0.04 9.35
CA LEU A 409 -12.33 -0.21 9.36
C LEU A 409 -12.88 0.03 10.76
N THR A 410 -14.14 0.45 10.86
CA THR A 410 -14.80 0.65 12.16
C THR A 410 -16.09 -0.14 12.18
N SER A 411 -16.36 -0.88 13.26
CA SER A 411 -17.63 -1.60 13.40
C SER A 411 -18.77 -0.61 13.62
N GLY A 412 -19.62 -0.48 12.60
CA GLY A 412 -20.95 0.14 12.68
C GLY A 412 -22.06 -0.83 13.13
N GLY A 413 -21.73 -2.08 13.48
CA GLY A 413 -22.69 -3.10 13.95
C GLY A 413 -22.94 -4.27 13.00
N GLU A 414 -22.33 -4.28 11.81
CA GLU A 414 -22.67 -5.24 10.73
C GLU A 414 -21.51 -6.10 10.22
N ILE A 415 -20.30 -5.91 10.76
CA ILE A 415 -19.14 -6.70 10.35
C ILE A 415 -19.23 -8.08 10.99
N GLN A 416 -19.31 -9.11 10.16
CA GLN A 416 -19.46 -10.49 10.62
C GLN A 416 -18.11 -11.19 10.77
N GLN A 417 -17.18 -10.91 9.86
CA GLN A 417 -15.95 -11.68 9.74
C GLN A 417 -14.84 -10.86 9.08
N ILE A 418 -13.61 -11.08 9.54
CA ILE A 418 -12.38 -10.67 8.84
C ILE A 418 -11.62 -11.93 8.45
N ASP A 419 -11.41 -12.12 7.16
CA ASP A 419 -10.72 -13.27 6.57
C ASP A 419 -9.32 -12.87 6.09
N ASN A 420 -8.33 -13.70 6.41
CA ASN A 420 -7.00 -13.60 5.80
C ASN A 420 -6.92 -14.52 4.58
N ILE A 421 -7.14 -13.97 3.39
CA ILE A 421 -7.06 -14.71 2.12
C ILE A 421 -5.64 -14.72 1.52
N GLY A 422 -4.72 -14.02 2.15
CA GLY A 422 -3.34 -13.90 1.71
C GLY A 422 -2.42 -15.00 2.21
N ILE A 423 -1.22 -15.05 1.63
CA ILE A 423 -0.16 -16.02 1.92
C ILE A 423 0.65 -15.73 3.19
N ARG A 424 0.47 -14.54 3.78
CA ARG A 424 1.20 -14.09 4.98
C ARG A 424 0.25 -13.86 6.15
N PRO A 425 0.73 -13.94 7.41
CA PRO A 425 -0.07 -13.53 8.54
C PRO A 425 -0.59 -12.10 8.38
N LEU A 426 -1.90 -11.93 8.58
CA LEU A 426 -2.57 -10.65 8.61
C LEU A 426 -2.39 -10.07 10.02
N HIS A 427 -1.79 -8.88 10.10
CA HIS A 427 -1.58 -8.17 11.36
C HIS A 427 -2.54 -7.00 11.47
N LEU A 428 -3.37 -7.00 12.51
CA LEU A 428 -4.34 -5.95 12.80
C LEU A 428 -4.03 -5.27 14.14
N ILE A 429 -4.25 -3.97 14.23
CA ILE A 429 -4.47 -3.31 15.52
C ILE A 429 -5.96 -3.14 15.72
N GLU A 430 -6.49 -3.71 16.79
CA GLU A 430 -7.85 -3.49 17.29
C GLU A 430 -7.81 -2.45 18.41
N VAL A 431 -8.66 -1.42 18.31
CA VAL A 431 -8.95 -0.48 19.38
C VAL A 431 -10.43 -0.58 19.71
N ALA A 432 -10.74 -1.16 20.86
CA ALA A 432 -12.11 -1.43 21.30
C ALA A 432 -12.44 -0.67 22.60
N PRO A 433 -13.66 -0.17 22.80
CA PRO A 433 -14.02 0.52 24.04
C PRO A 433 -14.15 -0.41 25.27
N THR A 434 -13.63 0.02 26.42
CA THR A 434 -13.46 -0.80 27.64
C THR A 434 -14.77 -1.24 28.31
N ARG A 435 -15.86 -0.47 28.19
CA ARG A 435 -17.15 -0.80 28.86
C ARG A 435 -17.83 -2.06 28.31
N SER A 436 -17.38 -2.58 27.16
CA SER A 436 -18.13 -3.58 26.40
C SER A 436 -17.64 -5.02 26.61
N ILE A 437 -16.45 -5.20 27.18
CA ILE A 437 -15.94 -6.53 27.55
C ILE A 437 -16.71 -7.13 28.75
N ARG A 438 -17.18 -6.29 29.68
CA ARG A 438 -17.99 -6.75 30.83
C ARG A 438 -19.40 -7.24 30.46
N MET A 439 -19.90 -6.93 29.27
CA MET A 439 -21.21 -7.40 28.78
C MET A 439 -21.09 -8.73 28.04
N ALA A 440 -20.04 -8.94 27.25
CA ALA A 440 -19.78 -10.18 26.52
C ALA A 440 -19.51 -11.36 27.48
N GLU A 441 -18.71 -11.15 28.54
CA GLU A 441 -18.45 -12.16 29.56
C GLU A 441 -19.70 -12.48 30.41
N ARG A 442 -20.63 -11.52 30.59
CA ARG A 442 -21.90 -11.77 31.29
C ARG A 442 -22.90 -12.58 30.48
N ARG A 443 -22.93 -12.45 29.14
CA ARG A 443 -23.83 -13.24 28.28
C ARG A 443 -23.43 -14.71 28.18
N VAL A 444 -22.14 -15.03 28.27
CA VAL A 444 -21.65 -16.41 28.33
C VAL A 444 -22.05 -17.08 29.66
N LEU A 445 -22.13 -16.32 30.76
CA LEU A 445 -22.54 -16.83 32.06
C LEU A 445 -24.07 -16.85 32.28
N SER A 446 -24.85 -16.11 31.50
CA SER A 446 -26.33 -16.11 31.59
C SER A 446 -27.01 -17.15 30.68
N GLY A 447 -26.26 -17.95 29.94
CA GLY A 447 -26.77 -19.04 29.09
C GLY A 447 -26.98 -20.38 29.80
N VAL A 448 -26.76 -20.44 31.12
CA VAL A 448 -27.12 -21.59 31.95
C VAL A 448 -28.17 -21.15 32.98
N ALA A 449 -29.42 -21.15 32.55
CA ALA A 449 -30.61 -21.34 33.38
C ALA A 449 -31.81 -21.69 32.49
#